data_AF-A0A101WJY3-F1
#
_entry.id   AF-A0A101WJY3-F1
#
_cell.length_a   1.000
_cell.length_b   1.000
_cell.length_c   1.000
_cell.angle_alpha   90.00
_cell.angle_beta   90.00
_cell.angle_gamma   90.00
#
_symmetry.space_group_name_H-M   'P 1'
#
loop_
_entity.id
_entity.type
_entity.pdbx_description
1 polymer ?
#
loop_
_entity_poly.entity_id
_entity_poly.type
_entity_poly.pdbx_seq_one_letter_code
_entity_poly.pdbx_strand_id
1 'polypeptide(L)' 'MHILDQADLKSIQVLINELIISVDIRSKENIAIKFLDYLRKNLVNIEDWKLYNELCILIEEKLNEGRHHATITGNSNT' A
#
# COMPACT_ATOMS: atom_id res chain seq x y z
N MET A 1 3.73 -10.76 -17.76
CA MET A 1 2.63 -10.12 -17.03
C MET A 1 2.22 -11.06 -15.92
N HIS A 2 2.34 -10.63 -14.67
CA HIS A 2 1.98 -11.44 -13.51
C HIS A 2 0.57 -11.05 -13.07
N ILE A 3 -0.33 -12.02 -12.94
CA ILE A 3 -1.68 -11.80 -12.43
C ILE A 3 -1.64 -12.11 -10.94
N LEU A 4 -2.07 -11.15 -10.13
CA LEU A 4 -2.14 -11.26 -8.69
C LEU A 4 -3.58 -11.64 -8.30
N ASP A 5 -3.75 -12.74 -7.59
CA ASP A 5 -5.05 -13.14 -7.04
C ASP A 5 -5.02 -13.26 -5.49
N GLN A 6 -6.17 -13.54 -4.89
CA GLN A 6 -6.31 -13.57 -3.44
C GLN A 6 -5.52 -14.71 -2.76
N ALA A 7 -5.15 -15.76 -3.50
CA ALA A 7 -4.32 -16.86 -2.99
C ALA A 7 -2.84 -16.44 -2.85
N ASP A 8 -2.42 -15.38 -3.54
CA ASP A 8 -1.05 -14.87 -3.55
C ASP A 8 -0.73 -13.93 -2.36
N LEU A 9 -1.18 -14.30 -1.15
CA LEU A 9 -1.05 -13.46 0.07
C LEU A 9 0.38 -12.98 0.34
N LYS A 10 1.39 -13.83 0.08
CA LYS A 10 2.81 -13.45 0.25
C LYS A 10 3.24 -12.39 -0.76
N SER A 11 2.90 -12.58 -2.03
CA SER A 11 3.21 -11.63 -3.10
C SER A 11 2.51 -10.29 -2.86
N ILE A 12 1.26 -10.33 -2.41
CA ILE A 12 0.49 -9.15 -1.98
C ILE A 12 1.23 -8.39 -0.87
N GLN A 13 1.66 -9.07 0.19
CA GLN A 13 2.35 -8.41 1.31
C GLN A 13 3.67 -7.77 0.88
N VAL A 14 4.47 -8.48 0.07
CA VAL A 14 5.73 -7.93 -0.48
C VAL A 14 5.44 -6.69 -1.31
N LEU A 15 4.48 -6.78 -2.22
CA LEU A 15 4.11 -5.70 -3.14
C LEU A 15 3.67 -4.43 -2.40
N ILE A 16 2.86 -4.57 -1.35
CA ILE A 16 2.42 -3.44 -0.54
C ILE A 16 3.57 -2.81 0.24
N ASN A 17 4.44 -3.61 0.85
CA ASN A 17 5.58 -3.09 1.59
C ASN A 17 6.55 -2.36 0.64
N GLU A 18 6.82 -2.91 -0.54
CA GLU A 18 7.64 -2.27 -1.56
C GLU A 18 7.02 -0.96 -2.07
N LEU A 19 5.70 -0.93 -2.31
CA LEU A 19 4.98 0.29 -2.66
C LEU A 19 5.17 1.38 -1.60
N ILE A 20 4.93 1.06 -0.32
CA ILE A 20 5.01 2.04 0.78
C ILE A 20 6.43 2.61 0.92
N ILE A 21 7.46 1.78 0.71
CA ILE A 21 8.86 2.22 0.79
C ILE A 21 9.27 3.04 -0.43
N SER A 22 8.81 2.65 -1.62
CA SER A 22 9.28 3.23 -2.90
C SER A 22 8.46 4.42 -3.39
N VAL A 23 7.23 4.58 -2.89
CA VAL A 23 6.30 5.60 -3.35
C VAL A 23 5.90 6.53 -2.21
N ASP A 24 6.24 7.80 -2.35
CA ASP A 24 5.80 8.86 -1.45
C ASP A 24 4.30 9.12 -1.60
N ILE A 25 3.49 8.44 -0.77
CA ILE A 25 2.03 8.57 -0.71
C ILE A 25 1.67 9.55 0.43
N ARG A 26 1.46 10.82 0.05
CA ARG A 26 1.19 11.91 0.99
C ARG A 26 -0.26 12.04 1.43
N SER A 27 -1.20 11.44 0.70
CA SER A 27 -2.63 11.56 0.99
C SER A 27 -3.41 10.34 0.54
N LYS A 28 -4.57 10.13 1.17
CA LYS A 28 -5.46 9.00 0.88
C LYS A 28 -5.95 9.03 -0.57
N GLU A 29 -6.26 10.20 -1.09
CA GLU A 29 -6.77 10.39 -2.46
C GLU A 29 -5.75 9.94 -3.51
N ASN A 30 -4.46 9.94 -3.15
CA ASN A 30 -3.39 9.53 -4.04
C ASN A 30 -3.11 8.02 -4.02
N ILE A 31 -3.63 7.25 -3.05
CA ILE A 31 -3.32 5.81 -2.89
C ILE A 31 -3.66 5.06 -4.17
N ALA A 32 -4.90 5.16 -4.66
CA ALA A 32 -5.35 4.43 -5.83
C ALA A 32 -4.51 4.76 -7.08
N ILE A 33 -4.24 6.05 -7.33
CA ILE A 33 -3.47 6.49 -8.50
C ILE A 33 -2.03 5.98 -8.42
N LYS A 34 -1.38 6.16 -7.26
CA LYS A 34 0.00 5.72 -7.03
C LYS A 34 0.13 4.20 -7.08
N PHE A 35 -0.87 3.48 -6.57
CA PHE A 35 -0.90 2.03 -6.59
C PHE A 35 -1.05 1.51 -8.03
N LEU A 36 -1.97 2.06 -8.82
CA LEU A 36 -2.11 1.71 -10.25
C LEU A 36 -0.82 1.97 -11.04
N ASP A 37 -0.18 3.12 -10.82
CA ASP A 37 1.08 3.44 -11.48
C ASP A 37 2.19 2.46 -11.09
N TYR A 38 2.23 2.05 -9.83
CA TYR A 38 3.19 1.06 -9.35
C TYR A 38 2.94 -0.32 -9.97
N LEU A 39 1.69 -0.79 -10.01
CA LEU A 39 1.32 -2.05 -10.65
C LEU A 39 1.73 -2.07 -12.13
N ARG A 40 1.44 -0.97 -12.85
CA ARG A 40 1.82 -0.80 -14.25
C ARG A 40 3.33 -0.87 -14.47
N LYS A 41 4.11 -0.21 -13.61
CA LYS A 41 5.59 -0.22 -13.68
C LYS A 41 6.17 -1.62 -13.44
N ASN A 42 5.55 -2.40 -12.55
CA ASN A 42 6.01 -3.73 -12.19
C ASN A 42 5.38 -4.85 -13.04
N LEU A 43 4.62 -4.52 -14.08
CA LEU A 43 3.93 -5.48 -14.96
C LEU A 43 3.03 -6.47 -14.20
N VAL A 44 2.45 -5.99 -13.09
CA VAL A 44 1.49 -6.72 -12.26
C VAL A 44 0.08 -6.29 -12.64
N ASN A 45 -0.81 -7.25 -12.79
CA ASN A 45 -2.23 -7.02 -13.05
C ASN A 45 -3.08 -7.56 -11.91
N ILE A 46 -4.13 -6.83 -11.57
CA ILE A 46 -5.17 -7.28 -10.65
C ILE A 46 -6.49 -7.19 -11.43
N GLU A 47 -7.08 -8.34 -11.71
CA GLU A 47 -8.32 -8.42 -12.51
C GLU A 47 -9.57 -8.30 -11.63
N ASP A 48 -9.46 -8.69 -10.37
CA ASP A 48 -10.56 -8.56 -9.41
C ASP A 48 -10.58 -7.14 -8.81
N TRP A 49 -11.61 -6.38 -9.16
CA TRP A 49 -11.82 -5.03 -8.63
C TRP A 49 -12.02 -5.01 -7.11
N LYS A 50 -12.57 -6.09 -6.52
CA LYS A 50 -12.74 -6.20 -5.07
C LYS A 50 -11.40 -6.34 -4.39
N LEU A 51 -10.54 -7.23 -4.90
CA LEU A 51 -9.18 -7.38 -4.43
C LEU A 51 -8.42 -6.06 -4.55
N TYR A 52 -8.51 -5.38 -5.69
CA TYR A 52 -7.88 -4.07 -5.87
C TYR A 52 -8.33 -3.05 -4.80
N ASN A 53 -9.63 -3.00 -4.50
CA ASN A 53 -10.18 -2.10 -3.49
C ASN A 53 -9.72 -2.47 -2.07
N GLU A 54 -9.71 -3.76 -1.72
CA GLU A 54 -9.20 -4.26 -0.44
C GLU A 54 -7.73 -3.89 -0.24
N LEU A 55 -6.91 -4.02 -1.29
CA LEU A 55 -5.50 -3.65 -1.25
C LEU A 55 -5.31 -2.15 -1.04
N CYS A 56 -6.14 -1.30 -1.67
CA CYS A 56 -6.12 0.15 -1.42
C CYS A 56 -6.40 0.49 0.05
N ILE A 57 -7.40 -0.17 0.66
CA ILE A 57 -7.73 0.00 2.09
C ILE A 57 -6.56 -0.45 2.96
N LEU A 58 -5.95 -1.59 2.68
CA LEU A 58 -4.84 -2.12 3.46
C LEU A 58 -3.58 -1.24 3.36
N ILE A 59 -3.32 -0.64 2.20
CA ILE A 59 -2.26 0.36 2.02
C ILE A 59 -2.54 1.59 2.90
N GLU A 60 -3.79 2.07 2.92
CA GLU A 60 -4.20 3.20 3.76
C GLU A 60 -3.97 2.93 5.25
N GLU A 61 -4.41 1.76 5.73
CA GLU A 61 -4.25 1.31 7.11
C GLU A 61 -2.77 1.27 7.50
N LYS A 62 -1.91 0.64 6.69
CA LYS A 62 -0.47 0.58 6.95
C LYS A 62 0.20 1.96 6.98
N LEU A 63 -0.18 2.85 6.08
CA LEU A 63 0.33 4.22 6.07
C LEU A 63 -0.12 4.98 7.33
N ASN A 64 -1.32 4.71 7.84
CA ASN A 64 -1.80 5.28 9.10
C ASN A 64 -1.07 4.70 10.32
N GLU A 65 -0.85 3.39 10.39
CA GLU A 65 -0.08 2.73 11.47
C GLU A 65 1.34 3.31 11.58
N GLY A 66 2.03 3.48 10.44
CA GLY A 66 3.36 4.11 10.39
C GLY A 66 3.36 5.57 10.87
N ARG A 67 2.27 6.32 10.63
CA ARG A 67 2.11 7.70 11.12
C ARG A 67 1.81 7.77 12.61
N HIS A 68 1.09 6.81 13.19
CA HIS A 68 0.77 6.79 14.62
C HIS A 68 1.99 6.43 15.49
N HIS A 69 2.94 5.66 14.96
CA HIS A 69 4.21 5.42 15.66
C HIS A 69 5.11 6.67 15.74
N ALA A 70 5.07 7.57 14.76
CA ALA A 70 5.89 8.78 14.75
C ALA A 70 5.41 9.85 15.75
N THR A 71 4.10 9.88 16.08
CA THR A 71 3.53 10.84 17.03
C THR A 71 3.73 10.46 18.50
N ILE A 72 3.94 9.18 18.82
CA ILE A 72 4.08 8.73 20.23
C ILE A 72 5.51 8.97 20.75
N THR A 73 6.53 9.00 19.89
CA THR A 73 7.93 9.26 20.29
C THR A 73 8.26 10.75 20.47
N GLY A 74 7.32 11.66 20.18
CA GLY A 74 7.51 13.11 20.34
C GLY A 74 7.12 13.67 21.71
N ASN A 75 6.50 12.87 22.58
CA ASN A 75 5.99 13.32 23.86
C ASN A 75 6.73 12.61 25.01
N SER A 76 8.00 12.92 25.18
CA SER A 76 8.72 12.70 26.43
C SER A 76 9.50 13.97 26.74
N ASN A 77 9.20 14.55 27.90
CA ASN A 77 9.85 15.66 28.59
C ASN A 77 9.29 17.07 28.35
N THR A 78 8.30 17.44 29.17
CA THR A 78 8.43 18.53 30.17
C THR A 78 7.41 18.33 31.27
#